data_AF-A0A8T3QIX0-F1
#
_entry.id   AF-A0A8T3QIX0-F1
#
_cell.length_a   1.000
_cell.length_b   1.000
_cell.length_c   1.000
_cell.angle_alpha   90.00
_cell.angle_beta   90.00
_cell.angle_gamma   90.00
#
_symmetry.space_group_name_H-M   'P 1'
#
loop_
_entity.id
_entity.type
_entity.pdbx_description
1 polymer ?
#
loop_
_entity_poly.entity_id
_entity_poly.type
_entity_poly.pdbx_seq_one_letter_code
_entity_poly.pdbx_strand_id
1 'polypeptide(L)'
;MAARTAMGRCSGGIMRDGWRYADLDARQLALVAEAERTLATDIVMVYRSTPWGEVDGDTVGAAGLDPVELDSAQLECLQGLEPLVGGVVVAYRRRLD
;
A
#
# COMPACT_ATOMS: atom_id res chain seq x y z
N MET A 1 42.06 -17.70 32.91
CA MET A 1 41.16 -18.11 31.82
C MET A 1 39.94 -17.20 31.90
N ALA A 2 39.96 -16.08 31.16
CA ALA A 2 38.98 -15.00 31.29
C ALA A 2 38.08 -14.99 30.05
N ALA A 3 36.79 -15.20 30.28
CA ALA A 3 35.74 -15.00 29.28
C ALA A 3 35.57 -13.49 29.04
N ARG A 4 35.84 -13.04 27.81
CA ARG A 4 35.47 -11.69 27.35
C ARG A 4 34.27 -11.82 26.43
N THR A 5 33.10 -11.51 26.98
CA THR A 5 31.87 -11.26 26.24
C THR A 5 32.09 -10.03 25.35
N ALA A 6 32.28 -10.24 24.06
CA ALA A 6 32.24 -9.17 23.07
C ALA A 6 30.77 -8.85 22.77
N MET A 7 30.29 -7.78 23.40
CA MET A 7 29.04 -7.12 23.06
C MET A 7 29.22 -6.45 21.68
N GLY A 8 28.92 -7.21 20.63
CA GLY A 8 28.85 -6.71 19.26
C GLY A 8 27.58 -5.87 19.11
N ARG A 9 27.74 -4.54 19.10
CA ARG A 9 26.69 -3.61 18.71
C ARG A 9 26.32 -3.86 17.25
N CYS A 10 25.22 -4.55 17.00
CA CYS A 10 24.53 -4.48 15.71
C CYS A 10 23.76 -3.16 15.69
N SER A 11 24.45 -2.07 15.39
CA SER A 11 23.84 -0.84 14.87
C SER A 11 23.66 -1.03 13.37
N GLY A 12 22.52 -1.59 12.96
CA GLY A 12 22.10 -1.69 11.57
C GLY A 12 20.59 -1.48 11.53
N GLY A 13 20.15 -0.35 10.98
CA GLY A 13 18.77 0.13 11.05
C GLY A 13 17.75 -0.90 10.57
N ILE A 14 16.58 -0.89 11.21
CA ILE A 14 15.38 -1.54 10.69
C ILE A 14 15.16 -0.98 9.28
N MET A 15 15.34 -1.79 8.24
CA MET A 15 14.93 -1.41 6.89
C MET A 15 13.40 -1.28 6.91
N ARG A 16 12.93 -0.03 6.97
CA ARG A 16 11.53 0.32 6.72
C ARG A 16 11.34 0.31 5.21
N ASP A 17 11.20 -0.87 4.65
CA ASP A 17 10.99 -1.06 3.22
C ASP A 17 9.53 -0.74 2.89
N GLY A 18 9.28 0.51 2.50
CA GLY A 18 7.93 1.03 2.21
C GLY A 18 7.37 0.52 0.88
N TRP A 19 6.05 0.42 0.80
CA TRP A 19 5.35 0.13 -0.46
C TRP A 19 5.65 1.23 -1.49
N ARG A 20 6.01 0.82 -2.70
CA ARG A 20 6.24 1.75 -3.81
C ARG A 20 4.98 1.84 -4.66
N TYR A 21 4.62 3.06 -5.06
CA TYR A 21 3.62 3.29 -6.10
C TYR A 21 3.93 2.45 -7.33
N ALA A 22 2.92 1.75 -7.85
CA ALA A 22 3.07 1.03 -9.08
C ALA A 22 3.18 2.03 -10.24
N ASP A 23 4.22 1.89 -11.06
CA ASP A 23 4.21 2.53 -12.39
C ASP A 23 3.18 1.78 -13.24
N LEU A 24 2.03 2.43 -13.47
CA LEU A 24 0.92 1.90 -14.26
C LEU A 24 1.01 2.38 -15.70
N ASP A 25 0.74 1.49 -16.65
CA ASP A 25 0.54 1.87 -18.04
C ASP A 25 -0.83 2.54 -18.26
N ALA A 26 -1.06 3.12 -19.45
CA ALA A 26 -2.29 3.83 -19.77
C ALA A 26 -3.55 2.95 -19.67
N ARG A 27 -3.43 1.65 -19.96
CA ARG A 27 -4.55 0.70 -19.86
C ARG A 27 -4.87 0.41 -18.41
N GLN A 28 -3.85 0.20 -17.58
CA GLN A 28 -3.99 -0.04 -16.15
C GLN A 28 -4.56 1.18 -15.42
N LEU A 29 -4.14 2.40 -15.79
CA LEU A 29 -4.74 3.64 -15.28
C LEU A 29 -6.23 3.73 -15.59
N ALA A 30 -6.66 3.34 -16.79
CA ALA A 30 -8.08 3.34 -17.16
C ALA A 30 -8.90 2.37 -16.31
N LEU A 31 -8.34 1.20 -15.96
CA LEU A 31 -8.98 0.22 -15.09
C LEU A 31 -9.12 0.73 -13.65
N VAL A 32 -8.09 1.38 -13.11
CA VAL A 32 -8.14 2.00 -11.78
C VAL A 32 -9.19 3.10 -11.74
N ALA A 33 -9.24 3.97 -12.76
CA ALA A 33 -10.23 5.05 -12.83
C ALA A 33 -11.68 4.52 -12.93
N GLU A 34 -11.90 3.36 -13.54
CA GLU A 34 -13.22 2.72 -13.55
C GLU A 34 -13.59 2.15 -12.17
N ALA A 35 -12.61 1.58 -11.46
CA ALA A 35 -12.82 1.08 -10.12
C ALA A 35 -13.12 2.22 -9.13
N GLU A 36 -12.44 3.36 -9.21
CA GLU A 36 -12.74 4.56 -8.41
C GLU A 36 -14.21 4.98 -8.58
N ARG A 37 -14.70 5.04 -9.82
CA ARG A 37 -16.11 5.35 -10.12
C ARG A 37 -17.08 4.32 -9.57
N THR A 38 -16.74 3.04 -9.70
CA THR A 38 -17.60 1.91 -9.29
C THR A 38 -17.71 1.82 -7.77
N LEU A 39 -16.61 2.06 -7.06
CA LEU A 39 -16.54 1.97 -5.61
C LEU A 39 -17.01 3.25 -4.92
N ALA A 40 -17.22 4.33 -5.68
CA ALA A 40 -17.55 5.66 -5.16
C ALA A 40 -16.54 6.14 -4.09
N THR A 41 -15.25 5.84 -4.30
CA THR A 41 -14.14 6.23 -3.43
C THR A 41 -13.38 7.41 -4.04
N ASP A 42 -12.70 8.20 -3.19
CA ASP A 42 -12.03 9.41 -3.65
C ASP A 42 -10.77 9.09 -4.47
N ILE A 43 -10.00 8.09 -4.01
CA ILE A 43 -8.71 7.72 -4.61
C ILE A 43 -8.52 6.21 -4.47
N VAL A 44 -8.13 5.55 -5.56
CA VAL A 44 -7.65 4.16 -5.54
C VAL A 44 -6.17 4.16 -5.91
N MET A 45 -5.32 3.64 -5.02
CA MET A 45 -3.88 3.55 -5.27
C MET A 45 -3.46 2.10 -5.47
N VAL A 46 -2.58 1.89 -6.45
CA VAL A 46 -1.97 0.59 -6.73
C VAL A 46 -0.53 0.60 -6.26
N TYR A 47 -0.19 -0.44 -5.50
CA TYR A 47 1.15 -0.66 -4.99
C TYR A 47 1.70 -1.95 -5.54
N ARG A 48 2.99 -1.98 -5.88
CA ARG A 48 3.63 -3.26 -6.16
C ARG A 48 3.93 -3.96 -4.85
N SER A 49 3.44 -5.20 -4.71
CA SER A 49 3.89 -6.09 -3.65
C SER A 49 5.38 -6.37 -3.86
N THR A 50 6.22 -5.73 -3.07
CA THR A 50 7.60 -6.16 -2.89
C THR A 50 7.60 -7.26 -1.82
N PRO A 51 8.47 -8.28 -1.91
CA PRO A 51 8.50 -9.39 -0.95
C PRO A 51 8.71 -8.99 0.53
N TRP A 52 8.94 -7.71 0.83
CA TRP A 52 9.30 -7.19 2.15
C TRP A 52 8.56 -5.89 2.55
N GLY A 53 7.47 -5.52 1.88
CA GLY A 53 6.81 -4.23 2.16
C GLY A 53 5.62 -4.34 3.12
N GLU A 54 5.47 -3.39 4.04
CA GLU A 54 4.19 -3.00 4.70
C GLU A 54 3.84 -1.54 4.33
N VAL A 55 2.55 -1.22 4.09
CA VAL A 55 2.11 0.18 3.96
C VAL A 55 2.13 0.75 5.37
N ASP A 56 3.02 1.70 5.61
CA ASP A 56 2.99 2.47 6.84
C ASP A 56 1.76 3.38 6.86
N GLY A 57 0.75 3.01 7.65
CA GLY A 57 -0.49 3.77 7.80
C GLY A 57 -0.27 5.20 8.27
N ASP A 58 0.81 5.47 9.01
CA ASP A 58 1.16 6.82 9.48
C ASP A 58 1.59 7.72 8.31
N THR A 59 2.32 7.17 7.33
CA THR A 59 2.73 7.90 6.13
C THR A 59 1.53 8.27 5.26
N VAL A 60 0.55 7.37 5.15
CA VAL A 60 -0.67 7.62 4.39
C VAL A 60 -1.59 8.62 5.11
N GLY A 61 -1.71 8.48 6.44
CA GLY A 61 -2.44 9.43 7.28
C GLY A 61 -1.85 10.85 7.23
N ALA A 62 -0.52 10.98 7.16
CA ALA A 62 0.15 12.27 6.98
C ALA A 62 -0.17 12.97 5.65
N ALA A 63 -0.60 12.22 4.62
CA ALA A 63 -1.08 12.76 3.36
C ALA A 63 -2.57 13.16 3.39
N GLY A 64 -3.24 13.04 4.55
CA GLY A 64 -4.68 13.27 4.69
C GLY A 64 -5.53 12.19 4.03
N LEU A 65 -5.00 10.98 3.90
CA LEU A 65 -5.68 9.84 3.31
C LEU A 65 -5.97 8.80 4.40
N ASP A 66 -7.23 8.37 4.46
CA ASP A 66 -7.65 7.28 5.33
C ASP A 66 -8.06 6.09 4.47
N PRO A 67 -7.61 4.86 4.78
CA PRO A 67 -8.15 3.67 4.14
C PRO A 67 -9.67 3.64 4.29
N VAL A 68 -10.36 3.26 3.21
CA VAL A 68 -11.81 3.06 3.25
C VAL A 68 -12.10 1.67 3.81
N GLU A 69 -12.97 1.59 4.79
CA GLU A 69 -13.58 0.31 5.19
C GLU A 69 -14.51 -0.14 4.07
N LEU A 70 -14.16 -1.26 3.42
CA LEU A 70 -14.89 -1.82 2.29
C LEU A 70 -15.72 -3.01 2.74
N ASP A 71 -16.93 -3.15 2.18
CA ASP A 71 -17.72 -4.36 2.34
C ASP A 71 -17.16 -5.53 1.51
N SER A 72 -17.72 -6.73 1.69
CA SER A 72 -17.24 -7.92 1.00
C SER A 72 -17.34 -7.82 -0.53
N ALA A 73 -18.38 -7.18 -1.07
CA ALA A 73 -18.55 -7.04 -2.52
C ALA A 73 -17.54 -6.05 -3.12
N GLN A 74 -17.25 -4.97 -2.38
CA GLN A 74 -16.24 -3.99 -2.76
C GLN A 74 -14.82 -4.58 -2.67
N LEU A 75 -14.53 -5.41 -1.67
CA LEU A 75 -13.27 -6.13 -1.56
C LEU A 75 -13.09 -7.11 -2.73
N GLU A 76 -14.13 -7.86 -3.10
CA GLU A 76 -14.09 -8.76 -4.26
C GLU A 76 -13.84 -7.98 -5.57
N CYS A 77 -14.43 -6.80 -5.72
CA CYS A 77 -14.18 -5.92 -6.86
C CYS A 77 -12.70 -5.51 -6.95
N LEU A 78 -12.10 -5.09 -5.82
CA LEU A 78 -10.68 -4.74 -5.79
C LEU A 78 -9.76 -5.93 -6.06
N GLN A 79 -10.05 -7.09 -5.46
CA GLN A 79 -9.27 -8.32 -5.69
C GLN A 79 -9.31 -8.77 -7.16
N GLY A 80 -10.43 -8.55 -7.86
CA GLY A 80 -10.52 -8.78 -9.30
C GLY A 80 -9.63 -7.86 -10.14
N LEU A 81 -9.31 -6.67 -9.62
CA LEU A 81 -8.46 -5.67 -10.28
C LEU A 81 -6.97 -5.94 -10.08
N GLU A 82 -6.56 -6.43 -8.91
CA GLU A 82 -5.17 -6.74 -8.54
C GLU A 82 -4.36 -7.51 -9.62
N PRO A 83 -4.86 -8.62 -10.19
CA PRO A 83 -4.12 -9.35 -11.23
C PRO A 83 -4.01 -8.58 -12.55
N LEU A 84 -4.91 -7.63 -12.83
CA LEU A 84 -4.89 -6.82 -14.06
C LEU A 84 -3.87 -5.68 -13.95
N VAL A 85 -3.68 -5.14 -12.75
CA VAL A 85 -2.73 -4.05 -12.47
C VAL A 85 -1.36 -4.54 -11.99
N GLY A 86 -1.25 -5.82 -11.61
CA GLY A 86 0.00 -6.44 -11.18
C GLY A 86 0.48 -5.93 -9.82
N GLY A 87 -0.46 -5.65 -8.91
CA GLY A 87 -0.18 -5.05 -7.61
C GLY A 87 -1.36 -5.17 -6.66
N VAL A 88 -1.16 -4.72 -5.42
CA VAL A 88 -2.21 -4.61 -4.41
C VAL A 88 -2.93 -3.29 -4.60
N VAL A 89 -4.25 -3.32 -4.54
CA VAL A 89 -5.08 -2.14 -4.72
C VAL A 89 -5.70 -1.74 -3.39
N VAL A 90 -5.56 -0.47 -3.03
CA VAL A 90 -6.13 0.06 -1.79
C VAL A 90 -6.95 1.31 -2.09
N ALA A 91 -8.17 1.35 -1.57
CA ALA A 91 -9.05 2.50 -1.67
C ALA A 91 -8.87 3.43 -0.47
N TYR A 92 -8.79 4.72 -0.75
CA TYR A 92 -8.65 5.79 0.23
C TYR A 92 -9.77 6.81 0.09
N ARG A 93 -10.15 7.38 1.22
CA ARG A 93 -10.94 8.60 1.29
C ARG A 93 -10.04 9.76 1.64
N ARG A 94 -10.33 10.93 1.09
CA ARG A 94 -9.63 12.15 1.47
C ARG A 94 -10.27 12.70 2.74
N ARG A 95 -9.48 12.92 3.78
CA ARG A 95 -9.93 13.69 4.93
C ARG A 95 -9.99 15.15 4.50
N LEU A 96 -11.19 15.63 4.22
CA LEU A 96 -11.45 17.06 4.02
C LEU A 96 -11.64 17.65 5.42
N ASP A 97 -10.59 18.29 5.94
CA ASP A 97 -10.71 19.18 7.11
C ASP A 97 -11.54 20.43 6.76
#